data_AF-A0A9N8DV96-F1
#
_entry.id   AF-A0A9N8DV96-F1
#
_cell.length_a   1.000
_cell.length_b   1.000
_cell.length_c   1.000
_cell.angle_alpha   90.00
_cell.angle_beta   90.00
_cell.angle_gamma   90.00
#
_symmetry.space_group_name_H-M   'P 1'
#
loop_
_entity.id
_entity.type
_entity.pdbx_description
1 polymer ?
#
loop_
_entity_poly.entity_id
_entity_poly.type
_entity_poly.pdbx_seq_one_letter_code
_entity_poly.pdbx_strand_id
1 'polypeptide(L)'
;MSSEIRQRHQAASQSSSPPGSRSSSRGRRHESVTELPALQENGEPAMERTQMPLRARSSSDDGKMEDSSRHNATGDLTNAKAQQQVAKSEGKKRKIVVRIVSSLLMITTFLGLMYMGHVYICMLVALVELLLFRELVKVRYSAYFNTIQDTIPLFRTTQWLWFAVAIFYTYGDFFREMIVQGNPDLHWFSQYANLLPSVSFLLYSGTFVMTIATMQVGHIKFQLNQLCWTIVVLCLTVGQLKYIMHNILNGFFWFALPILLVVTNDIMAYVSGMTCGRKFIRRPFISFSPNKTWEGFIGGGLCTIFAAWYISKLLAQFPWMYCPTNKFAIWPASLQCTPDPIFVPSTLRFPSQMFELLPLSMSKLIPNVVQICSAVVDDGTSESSEPILTPCVSGNKSHTHHHFELLMTVYPVQIHALSLALFSSLVAPFGGFLASAIKRAYRLKDFDSIIPGHGGVMDRMDCQFMMALCTWVHYNTFVKIATISVPKLTWMYNELTEEEKREFLESITMVATRKGGRNN
;
A
#
# COMPACT_ATOMS: atom_id res chain seq x y z
N MET A 1 -33.34 -6.85 -54.21
CA MET A 1 -33.33 -7.27 -55.62
C MET A 1 -32.25 -8.33 -55.78
N SER A 2 -32.69 -9.55 -56.10
CA SER A 2 -32.04 -10.76 -56.65
C SER A 2 -30.53 -10.73 -56.93
N SER A 3 -29.75 -11.81 -56.86
CA SER A 3 -29.84 -13.23 -56.50
C SER A 3 -28.53 -13.85 -57.02
N GLU A 4 -28.05 -14.97 -56.45
CA GLU A 4 -27.01 -15.93 -56.94
C GLU A 4 -25.90 -16.13 -55.87
N ILE A 5 -25.45 -17.32 -55.46
CA ILE A 5 -25.52 -18.69 -55.99
C ILE A 5 -25.52 -19.68 -54.80
N ARG A 6 -26.21 -20.81 -55.00
CA ARG A 6 -26.47 -21.88 -54.05
C ARG A 6 -25.37 -22.96 -54.08
N GLN A 7 -25.05 -23.45 -52.90
CA GLN A 7 -24.16 -24.57 -52.54
C GLN A 7 -24.47 -25.92 -53.22
N ARG A 8 -23.43 -26.79 -53.23
CA ARG A 8 -23.38 -28.25 -52.91
C ARG A 8 -22.41 -28.97 -53.86
N HIS A 9 -21.61 -29.99 -53.54
CA HIS A 9 -21.59 -30.99 -52.48
C HIS A 9 -20.15 -31.56 -52.31
N GLN A 10 -19.91 -32.21 -51.18
CA GLN A 10 -18.70 -32.92 -50.78
C GLN A 10 -18.53 -34.31 -51.43
N ALA A 11 -17.28 -34.79 -51.38
CA ALA A 11 -16.84 -36.13 -50.95
C ALA A 11 -16.40 -37.18 -52.00
N ALA A 12 -15.30 -37.85 -51.60
CA ALA A 12 -14.88 -39.23 -51.89
C ALA A 12 -14.23 -39.50 -53.27
N SER A 13 -13.25 -40.40 -53.47
CA SER A 13 -12.27 -41.14 -52.66
C SER A 13 -11.56 -42.13 -53.62
N GLN A 14 -10.25 -42.38 -53.44
CA GLN A 14 -9.48 -43.56 -53.95
C GLN A 14 -9.31 -43.67 -55.49
N SER A 15 -8.26 -44.21 -56.11
CA SER A 15 -6.98 -44.86 -55.76
C SER A 15 -6.17 -45.01 -57.07
N SER A 16 -4.89 -45.39 -56.98
CA SER A 16 -4.01 -46.02 -58.00
C SER A 16 -2.75 -45.23 -58.43
N SER A 17 -1.60 -45.86 -58.16
CA SER A 17 -0.22 -45.60 -58.64
C SER A 17 0.13 -46.70 -59.67
N PRO A 18 1.35 -46.81 -60.29
CA PRO A 18 2.55 -45.94 -60.47
C PRO A 18 2.96 -45.92 -62.00
N PRO A 19 4.24 -45.81 -62.50
CA PRO A 19 5.56 -45.53 -61.91
C PRO A 19 6.44 -44.48 -62.63
N GLY A 20 7.60 -44.11 -62.05
CA GLY A 20 8.67 -43.40 -62.77
C GLY A 20 9.71 -42.65 -61.93
N SER A 21 10.85 -43.31 -61.73
CA SER A 21 12.16 -42.88 -61.17
C SER A 21 12.62 -41.41 -61.30
N ARG A 22 13.19 -40.84 -60.22
CA ARG A 22 14.64 -40.48 -60.05
C ARG A 22 14.89 -39.46 -58.91
N SER A 23 15.71 -39.88 -57.95
CA SER A 23 16.74 -39.19 -57.14
C SER A 23 16.65 -37.69 -56.76
N SER A 24 17.06 -37.44 -55.49
CA SER A 24 17.79 -36.25 -54.97
C SER A 24 17.05 -35.35 -53.96
N SER A 25 17.25 -35.68 -52.68
CA SER A 25 17.57 -34.78 -51.55
C SER A 25 17.16 -33.29 -51.61
N ARG A 26 16.19 -32.89 -50.78
CA ARG A 26 16.26 -31.66 -49.97
C ARG A 26 15.18 -31.64 -48.89
N GLY A 27 15.60 -31.76 -47.62
CA GLY A 27 14.75 -31.59 -46.44
C GLY A 27 14.26 -30.15 -46.28
N ARG A 28 12.98 -30.01 -45.97
CA ARG A 28 12.28 -28.74 -45.67
C ARG A 28 12.81 -28.11 -44.39
N ARG A 29 13.03 -26.79 -44.45
CA ARG A 29 13.01 -25.88 -43.29
C ARG A 29 11.63 -25.95 -42.63
N HIS A 30 11.60 -26.34 -41.36
CA HIS A 30 10.59 -25.88 -40.41
C HIS A 30 11.23 -24.77 -39.57
N GLU A 31 10.51 -23.65 -39.47
CA GLU A 31 10.83 -22.50 -38.64
C GLU A 31 10.85 -22.91 -37.16
N SER A 32 12.00 -22.71 -36.49
CA SER A 32 12.14 -22.87 -35.06
C SER A 32 11.91 -21.54 -34.35
N VAL A 33 10.91 -21.54 -33.49
CA VAL A 33 10.70 -20.61 -32.38
C VAL A 33 11.99 -20.51 -31.56
N THR A 34 12.53 -19.30 -31.39
CA THR A 34 13.74 -19.07 -30.59
C THR A 34 13.44 -19.31 -29.10
N GLU A 35 13.99 -20.40 -28.57
CA GLU A 35 13.96 -20.77 -27.16
C GLU A 35 14.74 -19.78 -26.27
N LEU A 36 14.21 -19.53 -25.07
CA LEU A 36 14.96 -18.94 -23.95
C LEU A 36 16.07 -19.91 -23.49
N PRO A 37 17.28 -19.44 -23.12
CA PRO A 37 18.27 -20.32 -22.53
C PRO A 37 17.92 -20.70 -21.09
N ALA A 38 18.05 -21.99 -20.80
CA ALA A 38 17.85 -22.60 -19.49
C ALA A 38 18.81 -22.06 -18.41
N LEU A 39 18.27 -21.93 -17.19
CA LEU A 39 18.99 -21.62 -15.97
C LEU A 39 19.85 -22.82 -15.54
N GLN A 40 21.16 -22.61 -15.46
CA GLN A 40 22.09 -23.52 -14.78
C GLN A 40 22.54 -22.83 -13.48
N GLU A 41 22.23 -23.46 -12.34
CA GLU A 41 22.73 -23.11 -11.02
C GLU A 41 24.26 -23.14 -11.01
N ASN A 42 24.90 -22.08 -10.48
CA ASN A 42 26.13 -22.16 -9.69
C ASN A 42 26.55 -20.78 -9.15
N GLY A 43 26.83 -20.73 -7.84
CA GLY A 43 27.93 -19.94 -7.25
C GLY A 43 27.83 -18.42 -7.18
N GLU A 44 27.95 -17.89 -5.97
CA GLU A 44 28.13 -16.46 -5.64
C GLU A 44 29.17 -15.73 -6.51
N PRO A 45 28.99 -14.45 -6.88
CA PRO A 45 30.06 -13.69 -7.52
C PRO A 45 31.04 -13.15 -6.47
N ALA A 46 32.28 -13.62 -6.58
CA ALA A 46 33.44 -13.12 -5.88
C ALA A 46 33.76 -11.67 -6.31
N MET A 47 34.20 -10.89 -5.32
CA MET A 47 34.66 -9.51 -5.42
C MET A 47 35.91 -9.42 -6.32
N GLU A 48 35.78 -8.71 -7.43
CA GLU A 48 36.85 -8.40 -8.38
C GLU A 48 37.88 -7.47 -7.70
N ARG A 49 39.08 -8.00 -7.43
CA ARG A 49 40.19 -7.28 -6.82
C ARG A 49 41.06 -6.72 -7.94
N THR A 50 41.05 -5.40 -8.09
CA THR A 50 41.91 -4.62 -8.97
C THR A 50 43.39 -4.96 -8.72
N GLN A 51 44.09 -5.45 -9.74
CA GLN A 51 45.54 -5.60 -9.75
C GLN A 51 46.21 -4.26 -10.08
N MET A 52 47.28 -3.94 -9.35
CA MET A 52 48.29 -2.93 -9.71
C MET A 52 49.69 -3.56 -9.56
N PRO A 53 50.74 -3.01 -10.21
CA PRO A 53 51.59 -3.80 -11.11
C PRO A 53 52.92 -4.29 -10.52
N LEU A 54 53.48 -5.22 -11.30
CA LEU A 54 54.85 -5.76 -11.33
C LEU A 54 55.95 -4.86 -10.77
N ARG A 55 56.78 -5.42 -9.88
CA ARG A 55 58.17 -4.97 -9.65
C ARG A 55 59.12 -6.14 -9.86
N ALA A 56 60.18 -5.88 -10.61
CA ALA A 56 61.06 -6.86 -11.22
C ALA A 56 62.25 -7.30 -10.35
N ARG A 57 62.69 -8.54 -10.60
CA ARG A 57 64.08 -9.05 -10.72
C ARG A 57 64.95 -9.20 -9.44
N SER A 58 65.30 -10.45 -9.08
CA SER A 58 66.65 -11.02 -9.30
C SER A 58 66.82 -12.46 -8.75
N SER A 59 67.43 -13.28 -9.61
CA SER A 59 68.17 -14.56 -9.48
C SER A 59 68.68 -15.10 -8.12
N SER A 60 68.57 -16.44 -8.00
CA SER A 60 69.53 -17.47 -7.53
C SER A 60 70.16 -17.37 -6.13
N ASP A 61 69.91 -18.35 -5.25
CA ASP A 61 70.82 -19.50 -5.00
C ASP A 61 70.32 -20.40 -3.84
N ASP A 62 70.70 -21.68 -3.90
CA ASP A 62 70.41 -22.77 -2.96
C ASP A 62 71.04 -22.58 -1.57
N GLY A 63 70.37 -23.07 -0.52
CA GLY A 63 71.07 -23.54 0.69
C GLY A 63 70.37 -23.40 2.06
N LYS A 64 70.03 -24.57 2.62
CA LYS A 64 69.98 -24.96 4.05
C LYS A 64 68.84 -24.45 4.98
N MET A 65 68.21 -25.47 5.57
CA MET A 65 67.36 -25.52 6.75
C MET A 65 67.69 -24.50 7.87
N GLU A 66 66.65 -23.81 8.35
CA GLU A 66 66.48 -23.46 9.77
C GLU A 66 64.99 -23.54 10.15
N ASP A 67 64.68 -24.49 11.04
CA ASP A 67 63.34 -24.85 11.55
C ASP A 67 62.81 -23.88 12.63
N SER A 68 63.11 -22.57 12.50
CA SER A 68 62.67 -21.54 13.46
C SER A 68 61.65 -20.54 12.90
N SER A 69 61.36 -20.60 11.59
CA SER A 69 60.43 -19.67 10.91
C SER A 69 58.96 -20.11 10.95
N ARG A 70 58.66 -21.36 11.34
CA ARG A 70 57.29 -21.90 11.40
C ARG A 70 56.48 -21.44 12.63
N HIS A 71 57.12 -20.97 13.70
CA HIS A 71 56.42 -20.43 14.88
C HIS A 71 56.09 -18.94 14.79
N ASN A 72 56.87 -18.15 14.04
CA ASN A 72 56.56 -16.73 13.83
C ASN A 72 55.52 -16.51 12.73
N ALA A 73 55.48 -17.36 11.69
CA ALA A 73 54.49 -17.26 10.62
C ALA A 73 53.05 -17.62 11.07
N THR A 74 52.89 -18.48 12.08
CA THR A 74 51.58 -18.83 12.65
C THR A 74 51.05 -17.75 13.61
N GLY A 75 51.94 -17.03 14.31
CA GLY A 75 51.60 -15.87 15.15
C GLY A 75 51.09 -14.67 14.35
N ASP A 76 51.72 -14.38 13.21
CA ASP A 76 51.29 -13.26 12.35
C ASP A 76 49.97 -13.53 11.62
N LEU A 77 49.73 -14.77 11.17
CA LEU A 77 48.43 -15.13 10.57
C LEU A 77 47.28 -15.14 11.59
N THR A 78 47.54 -15.50 12.84
CA THR A 78 46.52 -15.48 13.91
C THR A 78 46.20 -14.05 14.32
N ASN A 79 47.20 -13.17 14.43
CA ASN A 79 47.00 -11.73 14.67
C ASN A 79 46.27 -11.03 13.52
N ALA A 80 46.58 -11.34 12.26
CA ALA A 80 45.88 -10.79 11.10
C ALA A 80 44.40 -11.25 11.04
N LYS A 81 44.11 -12.52 11.36
CA LYS A 81 42.74 -13.03 11.45
C LYS A 81 41.97 -12.42 12.63
N ALA A 82 42.62 -12.22 13.77
CA ALA A 82 42.03 -11.56 14.94
C ALA A 82 41.72 -10.09 14.65
N GLN A 83 42.65 -9.34 14.04
CA GLN A 83 42.42 -7.96 13.61
C GLN A 83 41.30 -7.86 12.56
N GLN A 84 41.23 -8.81 11.62
CA GLN A 84 40.15 -8.84 10.62
C GLN A 84 38.79 -9.18 11.25
N GLN A 85 38.74 -10.04 12.27
CA GLN A 85 37.53 -10.30 13.04
C GLN A 85 37.10 -9.10 13.89
N VAL A 86 38.04 -8.40 14.53
CA VAL A 86 37.77 -7.18 15.30
C VAL A 86 37.27 -6.07 14.38
N ALA A 87 37.92 -5.82 13.25
CA ALA A 87 37.46 -4.85 12.25
C ALA A 87 36.08 -5.19 11.66
N LYS A 88 35.80 -6.48 11.43
CA LYS A 88 34.48 -6.95 10.98
C LYS A 88 33.40 -6.78 12.06
N SER A 89 33.74 -7.02 13.32
CA SER A 89 32.89 -6.80 14.50
C SER A 89 32.58 -5.32 14.69
N GLU A 90 33.58 -4.45 14.65
CA GLU A 90 33.42 -3.00 14.74
C GLU A 90 32.61 -2.44 13.56
N GLY A 91 32.88 -2.93 12.35
CA GLY A 91 32.06 -2.61 11.17
C GLY A 91 30.61 -3.03 11.32
N LYS A 92 30.33 -4.18 11.96
CA LYS A 92 28.97 -4.64 12.25
C LYS A 92 28.30 -3.79 13.32
N LYS A 93 28.99 -3.45 14.41
CA LYS A 93 28.51 -2.54 15.46
C LYS A 93 28.18 -1.16 14.89
N ARG A 94 29.08 -0.57 14.10
CA ARG A 94 28.86 0.72 13.42
C ARG A 94 27.62 0.71 12.52
N LYS A 95 27.43 -0.35 11.73
CA LYS A 95 26.22 -0.49 10.89
C LYS A 95 24.94 -0.54 11.71
N ILE A 96 24.95 -1.24 12.85
CA ILE A 96 23.81 -1.30 13.77
C ILE A 96 23.54 0.08 14.39
N VAL A 97 24.57 0.78 14.85
CA VAL A 97 24.45 2.12 15.44
C VAL A 97 23.87 3.11 14.42
N VAL A 98 24.42 3.14 13.20
CA VAL A 98 23.90 4.00 12.12
C VAL A 98 22.43 3.70 11.84
N ARG A 99 22.02 2.42 11.84
CA ARG A 99 20.62 2.05 11.68
C ARG A 99 19.76 2.58 12.84
N ILE A 100 20.16 2.38 14.09
CA ILE A 100 19.37 2.85 15.24
C ILE A 100 19.22 4.38 15.24
N VAL A 101 20.32 5.11 15.05
CA VAL A 101 20.32 6.58 15.04
C VAL A 101 19.48 7.12 13.88
N SER A 102 19.63 6.56 12.68
CA SER A 102 18.82 6.98 11.53
C SER A 102 17.34 6.64 11.70
N SER A 103 16.99 5.48 12.30
CA SER A 103 15.60 5.15 12.62
C SER A 103 14.99 6.13 13.62
N LEU A 104 15.71 6.45 14.70
CA LEU A 104 15.24 7.40 15.70
C LEU A 104 15.01 8.78 15.08
N LEU A 105 15.98 9.27 14.29
CA LEU A 105 15.87 10.56 13.60
C LEU A 105 14.66 10.61 12.66
N MET A 106 14.40 9.53 11.90
CA MET A 106 13.23 9.46 11.01
C MET A 106 11.92 9.50 11.80
N ILE A 107 11.80 8.72 12.87
CA ILE A 107 10.58 8.67 13.70
C ILE A 107 10.34 10.02 14.39
N THR A 108 11.37 10.63 14.98
CA THR A 108 11.24 11.93 15.64
C THR A 108 10.88 13.03 14.65
N THR A 109 11.48 13.01 13.45
CA THR A 109 11.14 13.97 12.39
C THR A 109 9.70 13.80 11.93
N PHE A 110 9.25 12.56 11.73
CA PHE A 110 7.88 12.26 11.32
C PHE A 110 6.86 12.71 12.36
N LEU A 111 7.07 12.39 13.64
CA LEU A 111 6.20 12.82 14.73
C LEU A 111 6.21 14.34 14.91
N GLY A 112 7.36 14.99 14.72
CA GLY A 112 7.48 16.45 14.73
C GLY A 112 6.69 17.13 13.61
N LEU A 113 6.78 16.61 12.38
CA LEU A 113 6.00 17.12 11.24
C LEU A 113 4.50 16.89 11.44
N MET A 114 4.14 15.74 12.01
CA MET A 114 2.77 15.41 12.41
C MET A 114 2.24 16.46 13.39
N TYR A 115 3.02 16.79 14.43
CA TYR A 115 2.65 17.82 15.41
C TYR A 115 2.47 19.22 14.80
N MET A 116 3.29 19.59 13.82
CA MET A 116 3.20 20.91 13.17
C MET A 116 1.92 21.08 12.33
N GLY A 117 1.34 19.99 11.82
CA GLY A 117 0.01 19.98 11.21
C GLY A 117 -0.05 19.34 9.82
N HIS A 118 -1.26 19.35 9.24
CA HIS A 118 -1.61 18.62 8.01
C HIS A 118 -0.77 19.05 6.80
N VAL A 119 -0.52 20.37 6.65
CA VAL A 119 0.25 20.92 5.53
C VAL A 119 1.67 20.37 5.49
N TYR A 120 2.34 20.23 6.64
CA TYR A 120 3.72 19.72 6.70
C TYR A 120 3.82 18.25 6.33
N ILE A 121 2.82 17.45 6.68
CA ILE A 121 2.75 16.05 6.24
C ILE A 121 2.48 15.96 4.74
N CYS A 122 1.63 16.81 4.18
CA CYS A 122 1.46 16.90 2.72
C CYS A 122 2.79 17.27 2.03
N MET A 123 3.55 18.23 2.57
CA MET A 123 4.87 18.59 2.04
C MET A 123 5.88 17.44 2.14
N LEU A 124 5.86 16.68 3.25
CA LEU A 124 6.69 15.48 3.40
C LEU A 124 6.35 14.43 2.34
N VAL A 125 5.05 14.18 2.11
CA VAL A 125 4.62 13.21 1.10
C VAL A 125 5.02 13.67 -0.30
N ALA A 126 4.96 14.97 -0.60
CA ALA A 126 5.47 15.54 -1.85
C ALA A 126 7.00 15.39 -2.01
N LEU A 127 7.76 15.51 -0.92
CA LEU A 127 9.19 15.25 -0.95
C LEU A 127 9.48 13.77 -1.20
N VAL A 128 8.77 12.88 -0.49
CA VAL A 128 8.87 11.43 -0.67
C VAL A 128 8.53 11.04 -2.12
N GLU A 129 7.52 11.65 -2.71
CA GLU A 129 7.14 11.49 -4.13
C GLU A 129 8.30 11.77 -5.09
N LEU A 130 8.94 12.93 -4.92
CA LEU A 130 10.04 13.35 -5.77
C LEU A 130 11.24 12.41 -5.65
N LEU A 131 11.53 11.94 -4.43
CA LEU A 131 12.60 10.98 -4.18
C LEU A 131 12.27 9.62 -4.82
N LEU A 132 11.04 9.12 -4.67
CA LEU A 132 10.58 7.87 -5.28
C LEU A 132 10.67 7.89 -6.80
N PHE A 133 10.16 8.94 -7.43
CA PHE A 133 10.22 9.10 -8.88
C PHE A 133 11.67 9.11 -9.36
N ARG A 134 12.55 9.85 -8.66
CA ARG A 134 13.98 9.88 -8.95
C ARG A 134 14.62 8.50 -8.88
N GLU A 135 14.34 7.72 -7.83
CA GLU A 135 14.87 6.36 -7.67
C GLU A 135 14.43 5.44 -8.83
N LEU A 136 13.15 5.45 -9.18
CA LEU A 136 12.59 4.60 -10.24
C LEU A 136 13.12 4.98 -11.64
N VAL A 137 13.28 6.27 -11.93
CA VAL A 137 13.90 6.73 -13.19
C VAL A 137 15.38 6.35 -13.24
N LYS A 138 16.11 6.47 -12.13
CA LYS A 138 17.53 6.12 -12.04
C LYS A 138 17.77 4.63 -12.29
N VAL A 139 16.91 3.74 -11.79
CA VAL A 139 17.00 2.29 -12.05
C VAL A 139 16.98 2.00 -13.55
N ARG A 140 16.02 2.58 -14.28
CA ARG A 140 15.90 2.40 -15.73
C ARG A 140 17.09 3.03 -16.47
N TYR A 141 17.48 4.24 -16.09
CA TYR A 141 18.57 4.95 -16.73
C TYR A 141 19.91 4.22 -16.57
N SER A 142 20.21 3.73 -15.37
CA SER A 142 21.45 3.00 -15.10
C SER A 142 21.57 1.70 -15.89
N ALA A 143 20.45 1.04 -16.20
CA ALA A 143 20.44 -0.20 -16.97
C ALA A 143 20.72 0.01 -18.48
N TYR A 144 20.43 1.20 -19.02
CA TYR A 144 20.52 1.50 -20.45
C TYR A 144 21.40 2.71 -20.77
N PHE A 145 22.27 3.10 -19.83
CA PHE A 145 23.06 4.34 -19.88
C PHE A 145 23.81 4.51 -21.21
N ASN A 146 24.58 3.49 -21.61
CA ASN A 146 25.40 3.51 -22.82
C ASN A 146 24.56 3.64 -24.09
N THR A 147 23.40 2.97 -24.16
CA THR A 147 22.52 3.06 -25.34
C THR A 147 21.86 4.43 -25.43
N ILE A 148 21.43 4.99 -24.31
CA ILE A 148 20.66 6.24 -24.25
C ILE A 148 21.53 7.46 -24.59
N GLN A 149 22.74 7.53 -24.03
CA GLN A 149 23.60 8.72 -24.14
C GLN A 149 24.01 9.02 -25.59
N ASP A 150 24.19 7.99 -26.40
CA ASP A 150 24.69 8.14 -27.78
C ASP A 150 23.58 8.25 -28.83
N THR A 151 22.33 7.85 -28.52
CA THR A 151 21.27 7.72 -29.54
C THR A 151 20.10 8.69 -29.38
N ILE A 152 19.70 9.07 -28.15
CA ILE A 152 18.44 9.82 -27.93
C ILE A 152 18.70 11.07 -27.06
N PRO A 153 18.76 12.28 -27.65
CA PRO A 153 18.83 13.51 -26.88
C PRO A 153 17.54 13.70 -26.06
N LEU A 154 17.63 14.42 -24.94
CA LEU A 154 16.49 14.81 -24.08
C LEU A 154 15.72 13.67 -23.37
N PHE A 155 16.21 12.43 -23.43
CA PHE A 155 15.58 11.27 -22.78
C PHE A 155 15.15 11.52 -21.32
N ARG A 156 16.06 12.07 -20.51
CA ARG A 156 15.80 12.35 -19.09
C ARG A 156 14.78 13.48 -18.95
N THR A 157 14.94 14.53 -19.74
CA THR A 157 14.09 15.73 -19.68
C THR A 157 12.63 15.39 -19.94
N THR A 158 12.34 14.51 -20.91
CA THR A 158 10.96 14.10 -21.22
C THR A 158 10.28 13.39 -20.05
N GLN A 159 10.98 12.50 -19.33
CA GLN A 159 10.40 11.82 -18.16
C GLN A 159 10.09 12.78 -17.01
N TRP A 160 11.03 13.68 -16.71
CA TRP A 160 10.84 14.69 -15.67
C TRP A 160 9.75 15.70 -16.04
N LEU A 161 9.58 16.00 -17.34
CA LEU A 161 8.49 16.84 -17.82
C LEU A 161 7.13 16.18 -17.59
N TRP A 162 6.98 14.90 -17.96
CA TRP A 162 5.77 14.13 -17.69
C TRP A 162 5.42 14.09 -16.19
N PHE A 163 6.42 13.92 -15.33
CA PHE A 163 6.25 13.97 -13.87
C PHE A 163 5.87 15.37 -13.36
N ALA A 164 6.53 16.42 -13.86
CA ALA A 164 6.24 17.79 -13.47
C ALA A 164 4.80 18.18 -13.83
N VAL A 165 4.31 17.80 -15.02
CA VAL A 165 2.91 18.02 -15.42
C VAL A 165 1.94 17.25 -14.52
N ALA A 166 2.24 15.98 -14.22
CA ALA A 166 1.38 15.16 -13.37
C ALA A 166 1.29 15.70 -11.93
N ILE A 167 2.41 16.12 -11.34
CA ILE A 167 2.45 16.81 -10.04
C ILE A 167 1.70 18.13 -10.11
N PHE A 168 1.97 18.96 -11.12
CA PHE A 168 1.34 20.27 -11.25
C PHE A 168 -0.19 20.16 -11.30
N TYR A 169 -0.73 19.17 -12.04
CA TYR A 169 -2.16 18.88 -12.04
C TYR A 169 -2.67 18.41 -10.67
N THR A 170 -2.00 17.42 -10.07
CA THR A 170 -2.47 16.78 -8.83
C THR A 170 -2.45 17.73 -7.63
N TYR A 171 -1.33 18.43 -7.42
CA TYR A 171 -1.22 19.42 -6.35
C TYR A 171 -1.98 20.70 -6.67
N GLY A 172 -2.15 21.03 -7.96
CA GLY A 172 -2.97 22.16 -8.37
C GLY A 172 -4.45 21.96 -8.06
N ASP A 173 -4.99 20.77 -8.33
CA ASP A 173 -6.35 20.34 -7.98
C ASP A 173 -6.58 20.44 -6.46
N PHE A 174 -5.62 19.93 -5.68
CA PHE A 174 -5.61 20.01 -4.22
C PHE A 174 -5.58 21.46 -3.71
N PHE A 175 -4.68 22.28 -4.25
CA PHE A 175 -4.55 23.68 -3.85
C PHE A 175 -5.81 24.48 -4.19
N ARG A 176 -6.45 24.18 -5.32
CA ARG A 176 -7.75 24.77 -5.70
C ARG A 176 -8.83 24.42 -4.68
N GLU A 177 -8.97 23.16 -4.27
CA GLU A 177 -9.95 22.75 -3.26
C GLU A 177 -9.74 23.50 -1.93
N MET A 178 -8.48 23.60 -1.49
CA MET A 178 -8.12 24.27 -0.24
C MET A 178 -8.36 25.78 -0.26
N ILE A 179 -8.11 26.46 -1.39
CA ILE A 179 -8.38 27.90 -1.53
C ILE A 179 -9.89 28.15 -1.65
N VAL A 180 -10.57 27.45 -2.55
CA VAL A 180 -11.97 27.74 -2.90
C VAL A 180 -12.95 27.32 -1.81
N GLN A 181 -12.65 26.24 -1.07
CA GLN A 181 -13.56 25.71 -0.05
C GLN A 181 -13.09 25.99 1.38
N GLY A 182 -11.77 26.16 1.58
CA GLY A 182 -11.17 26.16 2.91
C GLY A 182 -10.93 27.54 3.53
N ASN A 183 -10.63 28.57 2.73
CA ASN A 183 -10.11 29.84 3.24
C ASN A 183 -10.76 31.04 2.53
N PRO A 184 -11.80 31.67 3.11
CA PRO A 184 -12.50 32.80 2.50
C PRO A 184 -11.58 34.00 2.21
N ASP A 185 -10.54 34.20 3.02
CA ASP A 185 -9.58 35.29 2.86
C ASP A 185 -8.75 35.18 1.56
N LEU A 186 -8.65 33.97 0.99
CA LEU A 186 -7.89 33.70 -0.24
C LEU A 186 -8.80 33.60 -1.47
N HIS A 187 -10.10 33.91 -1.36
CA HIS A 187 -11.03 33.84 -2.48
C HIS A 187 -10.68 34.77 -3.65
N TRP A 188 -9.96 35.86 -3.42
CA TRP A 188 -9.46 36.69 -4.52
C TRP A 188 -8.53 35.92 -5.48
N PHE A 189 -7.89 34.85 -4.98
CA PHE A 189 -7.06 33.95 -5.79
C PHE A 189 -7.87 32.85 -6.50
N SER A 190 -9.17 32.72 -6.22
CA SER A 190 -10.03 31.67 -6.79
C SER A 190 -10.10 31.71 -8.33
N GLN A 191 -10.00 32.90 -8.93
CA GLN A 191 -9.95 33.06 -10.38
C GLN A 191 -8.72 32.36 -10.98
N TYR A 192 -7.54 32.56 -10.37
CA TYR A 192 -6.32 31.86 -10.78
C TYR A 192 -6.41 30.36 -10.48
N ALA A 193 -6.93 29.99 -9.31
CA ALA A 193 -7.13 28.59 -8.91
C ALA A 193 -8.01 27.81 -9.91
N ASN A 194 -9.02 28.44 -10.48
CA ASN A 194 -9.89 27.85 -11.50
C ASN A 194 -9.24 27.73 -12.88
N LEU A 195 -8.18 28.50 -13.16
CA LEU A 195 -7.41 28.41 -14.40
C LEU A 195 -6.40 27.25 -14.40
N LEU A 196 -5.99 26.75 -13.22
CA LEU A 196 -4.99 25.68 -13.09
C LEU A 196 -5.30 24.44 -13.93
N PRO A 197 -6.53 23.87 -13.93
CA PRO A 197 -6.84 22.70 -14.76
C PRO A 197 -6.64 22.94 -16.26
N SER A 198 -7.00 24.12 -16.76
CA SER A 198 -6.79 24.49 -18.16
C SER A 198 -5.30 24.61 -18.50
N VAL A 199 -4.49 25.18 -17.60
CA VAL A 199 -3.03 25.24 -17.76
C VAL A 199 -2.42 23.84 -17.73
N SER A 200 -2.85 22.98 -16.80
CA SER A 200 -2.41 21.58 -16.75
C SER A 200 -2.72 20.83 -18.05
N PHE A 201 -3.90 21.08 -18.65
CA PHE A 201 -4.28 20.48 -19.93
C PHE A 201 -3.39 20.95 -21.09
N LEU A 202 -3.05 22.23 -21.14
CA LEU A 202 -2.12 22.77 -22.14
C LEU A 202 -0.70 22.20 -21.96
N LEU A 203 -0.20 22.13 -20.73
CA LEU A 203 1.10 21.54 -20.42
C LEU A 203 1.16 20.05 -20.77
N TYR A 204 0.10 19.29 -20.47
CA TYR A 204 -0.05 17.89 -20.87
C TYR A 204 0.00 17.74 -22.39
N SER A 205 -0.80 18.53 -23.10
CA SER A 205 -0.86 18.50 -24.56
C SER A 205 0.49 18.85 -25.20
N GLY A 206 1.16 19.89 -24.69
CA GLY A 206 2.50 20.27 -25.15
C GLY A 206 3.55 19.19 -24.88
N THR A 207 3.51 18.55 -23.70
CA THR A 207 4.42 17.45 -23.35
C THR A 207 4.19 16.22 -24.22
N PHE A 208 2.93 15.92 -24.55
CA PHE A 208 2.60 14.84 -25.48
C PHE A 208 3.13 15.11 -26.88
N VAL A 209 2.87 16.30 -27.43
CA VAL A 209 3.39 16.72 -28.75
C VAL A 209 4.92 16.69 -28.77
N MET A 210 5.58 17.20 -27.73
CA MET A 210 7.04 17.12 -27.60
C MET A 210 7.54 15.67 -27.58
N THR A 211 6.87 14.79 -26.84
CA THR A 211 7.24 13.36 -26.77
C THR A 211 7.17 12.72 -28.15
N ILE A 212 6.11 12.95 -28.92
CA ILE A 212 5.96 12.43 -30.27
C ILE A 212 6.98 13.07 -31.23
N ALA A 213 7.22 14.38 -31.13
CA ALA A 213 8.21 15.08 -31.95
C ALA A 213 9.65 14.59 -31.72
N THR A 214 9.96 14.12 -30.51
CA THR A 214 11.27 13.52 -30.18
C THR A 214 11.41 12.05 -30.61
N MET A 215 10.37 11.42 -31.18
CA MET A 215 10.46 10.05 -31.67
C MET A 215 11.33 9.94 -32.92
N GLN A 216 12.24 8.96 -32.93
CA GLN A 216 13.20 8.75 -34.01
C GLN A 216 12.98 7.41 -34.69
N VAL A 217 13.00 7.40 -36.03
CA VAL A 217 12.91 6.19 -36.85
C VAL A 217 14.15 5.32 -36.57
N GLY A 218 13.93 4.07 -36.18
CA GLY A 218 14.98 3.11 -35.78
C GLY A 218 14.94 2.71 -34.30
N HIS A 219 14.54 3.61 -33.40
CA HIS A 219 14.47 3.36 -31.95
C HIS A 219 13.05 3.40 -31.37
N ILE A 220 12.02 3.44 -32.22
CA ILE A 220 10.60 3.58 -31.83
C ILE A 220 10.19 2.55 -30.77
N LYS A 221 10.57 1.27 -30.93
CA LYS A 221 10.23 0.21 -29.96
C LYS A 221 10.79 0.52 -28.56
N PHE A 222 12.01 1.04 -28.49
CA PHE A 222 12.65 1.43 -27.23
C PHE A 222 11.96 2.66 -26.62
N GLN A 223 11.68 3.68 -27.44
CA GLN A 223 10.98 4.90 -27.00
C GLN A 223 9.54 4.64 -26.52
N LEU A 224 8.81 3.73 -27.16
CA LEU A 224 7.47 3.31 -26.71
C LEU A 224 7.53 2.52 -25.41
N ASN A 225 8.48 1.59 -25.27
CA ASN A 225 8.69 0.88 -24.01
C ASN A 225 9.03 1.85 -22.87
N GLN A 226 9.78 2.92 -23.18
CA GLN A 226 10.13 3.97 -22.24
C GLN A 226 8.92 4.82 -21.82
N LEU A 227 8.07 5.20 -22.77
CA LEU A 227 6.84 5.91 -22.48
C LEU A 227 5.92 5.05 -21.59
N CYS A 228 5.77 3.77 -21.92
CA CYS A 228 5.03 2.81 -21.11
C CYS A 228 5.59 2.73 -19.67
N TRP A 229 6.92 2.59 -19.52
CA TRP A 229 7.56 2.61 -18.21
C TRP A 229 7.28 3.91 -17.44
N THR A 230 7.36 5.06 -18.11
CA THR A 230 7.10 6.37 -17.49
C THR A 230 5.65 6.47 -17.02
N ILE A 231 4.68 6.05 -17.84
CA ILE A 231 3.26 5.99 -17.46
C ILE A 231 3.05 5.09 -16.24
N VAL A 232 3.63 3.89 -16.24
CA VAL A 232 3.55 2.96 -15.09
C VAL A 232 4.12 3.60 -13.82
N VAL A 233 5.30 4.22 -13.92
CA VAL A 233 5.92 4.91 -12.77
C VAL A 233 5.04 6.06 -12.27
N LEU A 234 4.43 6.86 -13.16
CA LEU A 234 3.51 7.93 -12.76
C LEU A 234 2.23 7.40 -12.10
N CYS A 235 1.64 6.34 -12.63
CA CYS A 235 0.49 5.70 -12.00
C CYS A 235 0.81 5.14 -10.61
N LEU A 236 2.01 4.57 -10.43
CA LEU A 236 2.46 4.03 -9.15
C LEU A 236 2.83 5.11 -8.13
N THR A 237 3.43 6.21 -8.59
CA THR A 237 3.88 7.31 -7.71
C THR A 237 2.78 8.35 -7.53
N VAL A 238 2.55 9.20 -8.54
CA VAL A 238 1.60 10.32 -8.49
C VAL A 238 0.17 9.87 -8.22
N GLY A 239 -0.29 8.82 -8.92
CA GLY A 239 -1.66 8.32 -8.78
C GLY A 239 -2.02 7.89 -7.36
N GLN A 240 -1.12 7.17 -6.70
CA GLN A 240 -1.32 6.67 -5.34
C GLN A 240 -1.22 7.80 -4.30
N LEU A 241 -0.31 8.74 -4.52
CA LEU A 241 -0.03 9.82 -3.57
C LEU A 241 -1.16 10.87 -3.53
N LYS A 242 -1.90 11.07 -4.62
CA LYS A 242 -3.16 11.84 -4.58
C LYS A 242 -4.10 11.34 -3.48
N TYR A 243 -4.25 10.02 -3.38
CA TYR A 243 -5.13 9.40 -2.38
C TYR A 243 -4.57 9.54 -0.96
N ILE A 244 -3.24 9.51 -0.79
CA ILE A 244 -2.61 9.80 0.50
C ILE A 244 -2.97 11.21 0.99
N MET A 245 -2.92 12.21 0.11
CA MET A 245 -3.28 13.59 0.48
C MET A 245 -4.73 13.70 0.94
N HIS A 246 -5.66 13.08 0.21
CA HIS A 246 -7.05 13.05 0.64
C HIS A 246 -7.25 12.30 1.96
N ASN A 247 -6.53 11.20 2.21
CA ASN A 247 -6.59 10.50 3.49
C ASN A 247 -6.09 11.37 4.63
N ILE A 248 -5.02 12.16 4.42
CA ILE A 248 -4.49 13.10 5.42
C ILE A 248 -5.55 14.16 5.78
N LEU A 249 -6.17 14.80 4.79
CA LEU A 249 -7.13 15.89 5.03
C LEU A 249 -8.45 15.42 5.65
N ASN A 250 -8.89 14.19 5.36
CA ASN A 250 -10.05 13.59 6.02
C ASN A 250 -9.79 13.20 7.48
N GLY A 251 -8.57 13.40 7.97
CA GLY A 251 -8.13 13.14 9.34
C GLY A 251 -6.89 12.25 9.35
N PHE A 252 -5.89 12.61 10.15
CA PHE A 252 -4.66 11.84 10.29
C PHE A 252 -4.85 10.37 10.65
N PHE A 253 -5.98 9.99 11.23
CA PHE A 253 -6.36 8.61 11.50
C PHE A 253 -6.29 7.76 10.23
N TRP A 254 -6.85 8.23 9.12
CA TRP A 254 -6.89 7.53 7.83
C TRP A 254 -5.52 7.49 7.13
N PHE A 255 -4.56 8.28 7.59
CA PHE A 255 -3.18 8.25 7.13
C PHE A 255 -2.29 7.37 8.03
N ALA A 256 -2.36 7.56 9.35
CA ALA A 256 -1.48 6.93 10.32
C ALA A 256 -1.84 5.47 10.58
N LEU A 257 -3.14 5.12 10.67
CA LEU A 257 -3.56 3.74 10.94
C LEU A 257 -3.04 2.76 9.86
N PRO A 258 -3.25 2.98 8.54
CA PRO A 258 -2.70 2.07 7.52
C PRO A 258 -1.19 1.91 7.59
N ILE A 259 -0.45 2.99 7.86
CA ILE A 259 1.01 2.95 8.01
C ILE A 259 1.39 2.05 9.19
N LEU A 260 0.75 2.25 10.35
CA LEU A 260 1.00 1.45 11.55
C LEU A 260 0.64 -0.03 11.35
N LEU A 261 -0.43 -0.32 10.61
CA LEU A 261 -0.83 -1.69 10.29
C LEU A 261 0.22 -2.39 9.41
N VAL A 262 0.73 -1.74 8.37
CA VAL A 262 1.80 -2.30 7.53
C VAL A 262 3.08 -2.53 8.34
N VAL A 263 3.48 -1.54 9.15
CA VAL A 263 4.66 -1.66 10.01
C VAL A 263 4.50 -2.81 11.00
N THR A 264 3.33 -2.94 11.62
CA THR A 264 3.03 -4.04 12.53
C THR A 264 3.06 -5.38 11.81
N ASN A 265 2.48 -5.46 10.60
CA ASN A 265 2.48 -6.66 9.80
C ASN A 265 3.89 -7.10 9.41
N ASP A 266 4.74 -6.18 8.96
CA ASP A 266 6.13 -6.49 8.62
C ASP A 266 6.95 -6.97 9.83
N ILE A 267 6.80 -6.32 10.99
CA ILE A 267 7.47 -6.72 12.23
C ILE A 267 6.97 -8.10 12.67
N MET A 268 5.66 -8.30 12.72
CA MET A 268 5.08 -9.56 13.20
C MET A 268 5.34 -10.71 12.23
N ALA A 269 5.36 -10.46 10.91
CA ALA A 269 5.74 -11.44 9.91
C ALA A 269 7.23 -11.82 10.01
N TYR A 270 8.11 -10.86 10.34
CA TYR A 270 9.51 -11.15 10.61
C TYR A 270 9.69 -11.99 11.88
N VAL A 271 9.03 -11.62 12.98
CA VAL A 271 9.12 -12.35 14.26
C VAL A 271 8.59 -13.77 14.13
N SER A 272 7.39 -13.94 13.59
CA SER A 272 6.78 -15.27 13.36
C SER A 272 7.54 -16.09 12.31
N GLY A 273 8.11 -15.44 11.30
CA GLY A 273 9.01 -16.08 10.34
C GLY A 273 10.32 -16.55 10.96
N MET A 274 10.87 -15.85 11.95
CA MET A 274 12.10 -16.25 12.64
C MET A 274 11.86 -17.39 13.63
N THR A 275 10.73 -17.40 14.34
CA THR A 275 10.43 -18.40 15.37
C THR A 275 9.88 -19.71 14.79
N CYS A 276 9.02 -19.62 13.77
CA CYS A 276 8.26 -20.76 13.24
C CYS A 276 8.46 -20.96 11.72
N GLY A 277 9.28 -20.16 11.05
CA GLY A 277 9.42 -20.21 9.59
C GLY A 277 9.99 -21.52 9.07
N ARG A 278 9.40 -22.02 7.97
CA ARG A 278 9.77 -23.27 7.28
C ARG A 278 9.67 -24.54 8.15
N LYS A 279 9.04 -24.44 9.33
CA LYS A 279 8.84 -25.58 10.24
C LYS A 279 7.65 -26.44 9.81
N PHE A 280 6.61 -25.81 9.26
CA PHE A 280 5.39 -26.48 8.79
C PHE A 280 5.36 -26.57 7.26
N ILE A 281 5.76 -25.50 6.57
CA ILE A 281 5.72 -25.39 5.12
C ILE A 281 7.13 -25.09 4.62
N ARG A 282 7.84 -26.13 4.15
CA ARG A 282 9.23 -26.01 3.68
C ARG A 282 9.39 -25.30 2.33
N ARG A 283 8.32 -25.22 1.53
CA ARG A 283 8.36 -24.54 0.23
C ARG A 283 8.51 -23.02 0.41
N PRO A 284 9.35 -22.35 -0.41
CA PRO A 284 9.44 -20.89 -0.38
C PRO A 284 8.08 -20.29 -0.73
N PHE A 285 7.74 -19.14 -0.12
CA PHE A 285 6.47 -18.47 -0.40
C PHE A 285 6.38 -18.06 -1.87
N ILE A 286 7.44 -17.40 -2.37
CA ILE A 286 7.58 -16.93 -3.76
C ILE A 286 9.05 -17.10 -4.19
N SER A 287 9.28 -17.57 -5.42
CA SER A 287 10.62 -17.89 -5.94
C SER A 287 11.57 -16.69 -5.99
N PHE A 288 11.08 -15.50 -6.38
CA PHE A 288 11.89 -14.28 -6.43
C PHE A 288 12.12 -13.62 -5.05
N SER A 289 11.54 -14.16 -3.97
CA SER A 289 11.69 -13.69 -2.59
C SER A 289 11.85 -14.86 -1.59
N PRO A 290 13.00 -15.56 -1.58
CA PRO A 290 13.18 -16.81 -0.84
C PRO A 290 13.17 -16.67 0.69
N ASN A 291 13.41 -15.48 1.23
CA ASN A 291 13.46 -15.25 2.68
C ASN A 291 12.08 -15.13 3.34
N LYS A 292 11.00 -15.05 2.56
CA LYS A 292 9.63 -14.93 3.09
C LYS A 292 9.02 -16.33 3.26
N THR A 293 8.40 -16.57 4.41
CA THR A 293 7.83 -17.87 4.80
C THR A 293 6.31 -17.79 4.90
N TRP A 294 5.63 -18.92 4.69
CA TRP A 294 4.18 -19.01 4.85
C TRP A 294 3.75 -18.78 6.31
N GLU A 295 4.50 -19.32 7.27
CA GLU A 295 4.23 -19.14 8.69
C GLU A 295 4.39 -17.69 9.12
N GLY A 296 5.37 -16.98 8.54
CA GLY A 296 5.56 -15.55 8.74
C GLY A 296 4.36 -14.74 8.23
N PHE A 297 3.85 -15.08 7.04
CA PHE A 297 2.69 -14.40 6.47
C PHE A 297 1.42 -14.59 7.32
N ILE A 298 1.13 -15.82 7.74
CA ILE A 298 -0.05 -16.14 8.56
C ILE A 298 0.07 -15.53 9.96
N GLY A 299 1.24 -15.67 10.61
CA GLY A 299 1.49 -15.12 11.94
C GLY A 299 1.44 -13.60 11.95
N GLY A 300 2.04 -12.96 10.94
CA GLY A 300 1.94 -11.51 10.73
C GLY A 300 0.48 -11.04 10.60
N GLY A 301 -0.33 -11.75 9.81
CA GLY A 301 -1.74 -11.42 9.63
C GLY A 301 -2.56 -11.49 10.91
N LEU A 302 -2.49 -12.61 11.64
CA LEU A 302 -3.24 -12.78 12.90
C LEU A 302 -2.85 -11.73 13.94
N CYS A 303 -1.55 -11.46 14.10
CA CYS A 303 -1.07 -10.43 15.02
C CYS A 303 -1.49 -9.02 14.59
N THR A 304 -1.53 -8.74 13.30
CA THR A 304 -1.95 -7.42 12.77
C THR A 304 -3.44 -7.17 13.01
N ILE A 305 -4.29 -8.18 12.83
CA ILE A 305 -5.72 -8.10 13.14
C ILE A 305 -5.93 -7.78 14.63
N PHE A 306 -5.23 -8.50 15.50
CA PHE A 306 -5.28 -8.22 16.94
C PHE A 306 -4.78 -6.81 17.27
N ALA A 307 -3.63 -6.41 16.72
CA ALA A 307 -3.07 -5.08 16.93
C ALA A 307 -4.01 -3.96 16.42
N ALA A 308 -4.67 -4.17 15.28
CA ALA A 308 -5.61 -3.21 14.71
C ALA A 308 -6.74 -2.85 15.67
N TRP A 309 -7.26 -3.84 16.40
CA TRP A 309 -8.31 -3.64 17.40
C TRP A 309 -7.89 -2.64 18.50
N TYR A 310 -6.66 -2.74 19.01
CA TYR A 310 -6.17 -1.87 20.08
C TYR A 310 -5.61 -0.54 19.56
N ILE A 311 -4.87 -0.57 18.45
CA ILE A 311 -4.28 0.64 17.85
C ILE A 311 -5.37 1.60 17.40
N SER A 312 -6.44 1.11 16.78
CA SER A 312 -7.56 1.97 16.36
C SER A 312 -8.27 2.63 17.55
N LYS A 313 -8.48 1.90 18.64
CA LYS A 313 -9.02 2.46 19.89
C LYS A 313 -8.10 3.54 20.47
N LEU A 314 -6.78 3.30 20.49
CA LEU A 314 -5.80 4.26 20.99
C LEU A 314 -5.79 5.55 20.16
N LEU A 315 -5.78 5.43 18.83
CA LEU A 315 -5.78 6.59 17.92
C LEU A 315 -7.09 7.40 18.01
N ALA A 316 -8.22 6.72 18.19
CA ALA A 316 -9.54 7.36 18.30
C ALA A 316 -9.72 8.21 19.56
N GLN A 317 -8.90 8.01 20.60
CA GLN A 317 -8.95 8.82 21.83
C GLN A 317 -8.43 10.25 21.64
N PHE A 318 -7.66 10.50 20.59
CA PHE A 318 -7.00 11.77 20.36
C PHE A 318 -7.78 12.60 19.33
N PRO A 319 -8.41 13.74 19.71
CA PRO A 319 -9.25 14.54 18.80
C PRO A 319 -8.54 15.01 17.55
N TRP A 320 -7.27 15.36 17.68
CA TRP A 320 -6.46 15.84 16.56
C TRP A 320 -6.18 14.75 15.50
N MET A 321 -6.39 13.47 15.81
CA MET A 321 -6.19 12.36 14.87
C MET A 321 -7.36 12.21 13.90
N TYR A 322 -8.59 12.34 14.37
CA TYR A 322 -9.77 12.10 13.53
C TYR A 322 -10.39 13.36 12.93
N CYS A 323 -9.92 14.54 13.34
CA CYS A 323 -10.50 15.80 12.89
C CYS A 323 -10.11 16.12 11.43
N PRO A 324 -11.08 16.26 10.50
CA PRO A 324 -10.78 16.65 9.12
C PRO A 324 -10.43 18.13 9.03
N THR A 325 -9.62 18.50 8.03
CA THR A 325 -9.33 19.90 7.73
C THR A 325 -9.20 20.16 6.24
N ASN A 326 -9.80 21.26 5.80
CA ASN A 326 -9.56 21.86 4.48
C ASN A 326 -8.93 23.26 4.61
N LYS A 327 -8.61 23.71 5.84
CA LYS A 327 -8.03 25.03 6.10
C LYS A 327 -6.52 24.98 5.94
N PHE A 328 -5.96 26.04 5.36
CA PHE A 328 -4.52 26.17 5.22
C PHE A 328 -3.96 26.84 6.47
N ALA A 329 -3.41 26.04 7.39
CA ALA A 329 -2.78 26.53 8.60
C ALA A 329 -1.29 26.19 8.58
N ILE A 330 -0.45 27.23 8.59
CA ILE A 330 1.02 27.09 8.70
C ILE A 330 1.42 26.83 10.15
N TRP A 331 0.67 27.35 11.11
CA TRP A 331 0.95 27.15 12.53
C TRP A 331 -0.01 26.13 13.14
N PRO A 332 0.43 25.33 14.13
CA PRO A 332 -0.42 24.36 14.79
C PRO A 332 -1.55 25.09 15.53
N ALA A 333 -2.75 25.02 14.97
CA ALA A 333 -3.97 25.53 15.59
C ALA A 333 -4.68 24.37 16.32
N SER A 334 -5.37 24.67 17.41
CA SER A 334 -6.23 23.68 18.06
C SER A 334 -7.38 23.32 17.12
N LEU A 335 -7.34 22.13 16.51
CA LEU A 335 -8.48 21.58 15.79
C LEU A 335 -9.48 21.02 16.80
N GLN A 336 -10.61 21.69 16.92
CA GLN A 336 -11.79 21.18 17.62
C GLN A 336 -12.90 20.97 16.60
N CYS A 337 -13.35 19.73 16.46
CA CYS A 337 -14.51 19.38 15.65
C CYS A 337 -15.41 18.43 16.42
N THR A 338 -16.67 18.39 16.02
CA THR A 338 -17.62 17.38 16.49
C THR A 338 -17.18 16.01 15.99
N PRO A 339 -16.93 15.03 16.88
CA PRO A 339 -16.49 13.70 16.46
C PRO A 339 -17.59 13.04 15.64
N ASP A 340 -17.22 12.42 14.51
CA ASP A 340 -18.15 11.57 13.77
C ASP A 340 -18.59 10.38 14.65
N PRO A 341 -19.82 9.86 14.47
CA PRO A 341 -20.35 8.74 15.27
C PRO A 341 -19.44 7.51 15.29
N ILE A 342 -18.60 7.33 14.27
CA ILE A 342 -17.63 6.23 14.19
C ILE A 342 -16.51 6.32 15.24
N PHE A 343 -16.21 7.52 15.74
CA PHE A 343 -15.20 7.80 16.75
C PHE A 343 -15.81 7.98 18.16
N VAL A 344 -17.11 7.75 18.32
CA VAL A 344 -17.79 7.80 19.62
C VAL A 344 -18.02 6.37 20.11
N PRO A 345 -17.75 6.07 21.40
CA PRO A 345 -17.98 4.73 21.94
C PRO A 345 -19.47 4.37 21.82
N SER A 346 -19.72 3.22 21.22
CA SER A 346 -21.06 2.65 21.02
C SER A 346 -21.14 1.29 21.70
N THR A 347 -22.27 0.97 22.32
CA THR A 347 -22.50 -0.34 22.92
C THR A 347 -23.00 -1.30 21.85
N LEU A 348 -22.15 -2.22 21.40
CA LEU A 348 -22.57 -3.24 20.43
C LEU A 348 -23.26 -4.38 21.19
N ARG A 349 -24.49 -4.71 20.76
CA ARG A 349 -25.24 -5.85 21.28
C ARG A 349 -25.05 -7.02 20.33
N PHE A 350 -24.41 -8.08 20.82
CA PHE A 350 -24.28 -9.31 20.05
C PHE A 350 -25.52 -10.19 20.27
N PRO A 351 -26.17 -10.71 19.21
CA PRO A 351 -27.32 -11.58 19.35
C PRO A 351 -26.95 -12.87 20.09
N SER A 352 -27.86 -13.35 20.95
CA SER A 352 -27.63 -14.51 21.83
C SER A 352 -27.25 -15.79 21.08
N GLN A 353 -27.68 -15.91 19.82
CA GLN A 353 -27.43 -17.04 18.92
C GLN A 353 -25.93 -17.33 18.72
N MET A 354 -25.06 -16.31 18.75
CA MET A 354 -23.60 -16.53 18.64
C MET A 354 -23.01 -17.24 19.86
N PHE A 355 -23.66 -17.14 21.02
CA PHE A 355 -23.18 -17.71 22.28
C PHE A 355 -23.78 -19.09 22.59
N GLU A 356 -24.81 -19.52 21.86
CA GLU A 356 -25.42 -20.86 22.00
C GLU A 356 -24.45 -21.99 21.57
N LEU A 357 -23.50 -21.70 20.68
CA LEU A 357 -22.47 -22.64 20.22
C LEU A 357 -21.26 -22.75 21.18
N LEU A 358 -21.17 -21.88 22.20
CA LEU A 358 -20.04 -21.85 23.13
C LEU A 358 -20.37 -22.65 24.40
N PRO A 359 -19.52 -23.57 24.86
CA PRO A 359 -19.76 -24.27 26.13
C PRO A 359 -19.86 -23.27 27.29
N LEU A 360 -20.85 -23.48 28.18
CA LEU A 360 -21.19 -22.62 29.33
C LEU A 360 -20.00 -22.26 30.26
N SER A 361 -18.97 -23.10 30.29
CA SER A 361 -17.74 -22.84 31.06
C SER A 361 -16.89 -21.72 30.46
N MET A 362 -16.93 -21.54 29.13
CA MET A 362 -16.18 -20.49 28.43
C MET A 362 -16.93 -19.16 28.39
N SER A 363 -18.27 -19.17 28.36
CA SER A 363 -19.06 -17.92 28.36
C SER A 363 -18.92 -17.14 29.67
N LYS A 364 -18.75 -17.83 30.81
CA LYS A 364 -18.45 -17.22 32.12
C LYS A 364 -17.08 -16.55 32.21
N LEU A 365 -16.16 -16.87 31.31
CA LEU A 365 -14.81 -16.29 31.29
C LEU A 365 -14.76 -14.94 30.55
N ILE A 366 -15.80 -14.61 29.80
CA ILE A 366 -15.86 -13.40 28.98
C ILE A 366 -16.42 -12.24 29.85
N PRO A 367 -15.63 -11.20 30.13
CA PRO A 367 -16.12 -10.05 30.88
C PRO A 367 -17.22 -9.32 30.08
N ASN A 368 -18.28 -8.87 30.78
CA ASN A 368 -19.46 -8.18 30.24
C ASN A 368 -20.50 -9.05 29.49
N VAL A 369 -20.46 -10.38 29.65
CA VAL A 369 -21.61 -11.22 29.33
C VAL A 369 -22.64 -11.06 30.44
N VAL A 370 -23.78 -10.42 30.13
CA VAL A 370 -24.90 -10.30 31.06
C VAL A 370 -25.89 -11.40 30.74
N GLN A 371 -26.18 -12.22 31.75
CA GLN A 371 -27.23 -13.22 31.65
C GLN A 371 -28.58 -12.52 31.92
N ILE A 372 -29.48 -12.57 30.93
CA ILE A 372 -30.81 -11.96 31.03
C ILE A 372 -31.81 -13.05 31.41
N CYS A 373 -32.58 -12.77 32.45
CA CYS A 373 -33.64 -13.63 32.95
C CYS A 373 -34.99 -13.00 32.63
N SER A 374 -35.96 -13.84 32.29
CA SER A 374 -37.37 -13.46 32.34
C SER A 374 -37.85 -13.66 33.78
N ALA A 375 -38.51 -12.66 34.36
CA ALA A 375 -39.25 -12.83 35.61
C ALA A 375 -40.67 -13.27 35.26
N VAL A 376 -41.06 -14.47 35.67
CA VAL A 376 -42.47 -14.88 35.64
C VAL A 376 -43.16 -14.15 36.78
N VAL A 377 -44.08 -13.24 36.45
CA VAL A 377 -44.99 -12.64 37.44
C VAL A 377 -46.07 -13.66 37.72
N ASP A 378 -45.97 -14.38 38.85
CA ASP A 378 -47.10 -15.10 39.41
C ASP A 378 -48.07 -14.05 39.97
N ASP A 379 -48.96 -13.55 39.13
CA ASP A 379 -50.22 -13.00 39.62
C ASP A 379 -51.33 -13.66 38.84
N GLY A 380 -52.13 -14.45 39.55
CA GLY A 380 -53.30 -15.10 39.00
C GLY A 380 -54.32 -14.03 38.62
N THR A 381 -54.24 -13.50 37.41
CA THR A 381 -55.35 -13.03 36.56
C THR A 381 -54.82 -12.31 35.31
N SER A 382 -55.50 -12.54 34.18
CA SER A 382 -55.39 -11.89 32.87
C SER A 382 -54.16 -12.17 31.97
N GLU A 383 -54.46 -12.82 30.84
CA GLU A 383 -53.63 -12.96 29.65
C GLU A 383 -53.10 -11.59 29.15
N SER A 384 -51.88 -11.61 28.59
CA SER A 384 -51.20 -10.53 27.82
C SER A 384 -50.37 -9.49 28.58
N SER A 385 -49.46 -9.91 29.45
CA SER A 385 -48.31 -9.08 29.85
C SER A 385 -47.00 -9.65 29.29
N GLU A 386 -46.30 -8.87 28.46
CA GLU A 386 -44.95 -9.18 27.99
C GLU A 386 -44.00 -9.38 29.19
N PRO A 387 -43.11 -10.39 29.18
CA PRO A 387 -42.18 -10.61 30.28
C PRO A 387 -41.20 -9.44 30.40
N ILE A 388 -41.11 -8.86 31.61
CA ILE A 388 -40.12 -7.80 31.91
C ILE A 388 -38.72 -8.46 31.97
N LEU A 389 -37.88 -8.13 31.00
CA LEU A 389 -36.48 -8.59 30.93
C LEU A 389 -35.65 -7.93 32.04
N THR A 390 -35.09 -8.72 32.96
CA THR A 390 -34.24 -8.24 34.06
C THR A 390 -32.90 -8.98 34.11
N PRO A 391 -31.81 -8.33 34.58
CA PRO A 391 -30.54 -9.02 34.79
C PRO A 391 -30.70 -10.07 35.91
N CYS A 392 -30.13 -11.27 35.69
CA CYS A 392 -30.28 -12.36 36.65
C CYS A 392 -29.62 -12.04 38.01
N VAL A 393 -30.40 -12.12 39.11
CA VAL A 393 -29.87 -12.09 40.48
C VAL A 393 -29.63 -13.53 40.94
N SER A 394 -28.41 -13.83 41.39
CA SER A 394 -28.03 -15.18 41.83
C SER A 394 -28.86 -15.61 43.06
N GLY A 395 -29.64 -16.69 42.93
CA GLY A 395 -30.35 -17.33 44.06
C GLY A 395 -31.89 -17.33 44.00
N ASN A 396 -32.52 -16.69 43.00
CA ASN A 396 -33.99 -16.68 42.89
C ASN A 396 -34.50 -17.81 41.96
N LYS A 397 -35.45 -18.62 42.45
CA LYS A 397 -36.02 -19.78 41.72
C LYS A 397 -37.10 -19.40 40.69
N SER A 398 -37.59 -18.16 40.68
CA SER A 398 -38.64 -17.70 39.76
C SER A 398 -38.12 -17.16 38.42
N HIS A 399 -36.80 -17.19 38.21
CA HIS A 399 -36.17 -16.68 36.99
C HIS A 399 -35.83 -17.83 36.04
N THR A 400 -36.40 -17.82 34.85
CA THR A 400 -36.02 -18.76 33.78
C THR A 400 -34.95 -18.14 32.88
N HIS A 401 -33.85 -18.87 32.66
CA HIS A 401 -32.71 -18.40 31.88
C HIS A 401 -33.03 -18.49 30.39
N HIS A 402 -33.12 -17.35 29.69
CA HIS A 402 -33.51 -17.35 28.27
C HIS A 402 -32.46 -16.78 27.33
N HIS A 403 -31.68 -15.75 27.71
CA HIS A 403 -30.77 -15.09 26.76
C HIS A 403 -29.44 -14.62 27.37
N PHE A 404 -28.36 -14.77 26.60
CA PHE A 404 -27.07 -14.14 26.87
C PHE A 404 -26.92 -12.93 25.96
N GLU A 405 -26.69 -11.75 26.54
CA GLU A 405 -26.28 -10.56 25.78
C GLU A 405 -24.85 -10.18 26.17
N LEU A 406 -23.95 -10.15 25.19
CA LEU A 406 -22.63 -9.56 25.36
C LEU A 406 -22.74 -8.07 25.05
N LEU A 407 -22.53 -7.24 26.07
CA LEU A 407 -22.49 -5.79 25.97
C LEU A 407 -21.03 -5.34 25.97
N MET A 408 -20.50 -4.99 24.80
CA MET A 408 -19.14 -4.47 24.69
C MET A 408 -19.17 -3.01 24.25
N THR A 409 -18.50 -2.15 25.03
CA THR A 409 -18.21 -0.77 24.60
C THR A 409 -17.10 -0.80 23.57
N VAL A 410 -17.45 -0.55 22.32
CA VAL A 410 -16.53 -0.55 21.18
C VAL A 410 -16.66 0.76 20.43
N TYR A 411 -15.57 1.21 19.82
CA TYR A 411 -15.65 2.29 18.84
C TYR A 411 -15.99 1.65 17.49
N PRO A 412 -17.04 2.10 16.78
CA PRO A 412 -17.38 1.54 15.47
C PRO A 412 -16.20 1.57 14.48
N VAL A 413 -15.28 2.53 14.61
CA VAL A 413 -14.03 2.60 13.82
C VAL A 413 -13.14 1.35 13.95
N GLN A 414 -13.23 0.59 15.05
CA GLN A 414 -12.46 -0.65 15.22
C GLN A 414 -12.85 -1.70 14.16
N ILE A 415 -14.11 -1.73 13.73
CA ILE A 415 -14.58 -2.64 12.66
C ILE A 415 -13.94 -2.27 11.32
N HIS A 416 -13.88 -0.97 11.02
CA HIS A 416 -13.19 -0.48 9.82
C HIS A 416 -11.68 -0.77 9.89
N ALA A 417 -11.06 -0.67 11.08
CA ALA A 417 -9.67 -1.01 11.29
C ALA A 417 -9.38 -2.50 11.05
N LEU A 418 -10.31 -3.41 11.43
CA LEU A 418 -10.19 -4.83 11.11
C LEU A 418 -10.22 -5.08 9.60
N SER A 419 -11.09 -4.40 8.86
CA SER A 419 -11.15 -4.48 7.39
C SER A 419 -9.82 -4.04 6.75
N LEU A 420 -9.28 -2.90 7.19
CA LEU A 420 -7.98 -2.41 6.73
C LEU A 420 -6.82 -3.34 7.13
N ALA A 421 -6.89 -3.97 8.31
CA ALA A 421 -5.88 -4.92 8.78
C ALA A 421 -5.87 -6.20 7.93
N LEU A 422 -7.06 -6.73 7.60
CA LEU A 422 -7.18 -7.86 6.69
C LEU A 422 -6.53 -7.55 5.35
N PHE A 423 -6.84 -6.40 4.75
CA PHE A 423 -6.21 -5.97 3.50
C PHE A 423 -4.70 -5.77 3.66
N SER A 424 -4.25 -5.13 4.73
CA SER A 424 -2.83 -4.91 5.05
C SER A 424 -2.05 -6.21 5.21
N SER A 425 -2.68 -7.27 5.70
CA SER A 425 -2.02 -8.57 5.86
C SER A 425 -2.07 -9.42 4.60
N LEU A 426 -3.19 -9.41 3.88
CA LEU A 426 -3.43 -10.34 2.78
C LEU A 426 -2.96 -9.78 1.45
N VAL A 427 -3.19 -8.49 1.18
CA VAL A 427 -3.01 -7.89 -0.14
C VAL A 427 -1.80 -6.96 -0.17
N ALA A 428 -1.62 -6.10 0.83
CA ALA A 428 -0.52 -5.12 0.82
C ALA A 428 0.89 -5.72 0.66
N PRO A 429 1.24 -6.91 1.22
CA PRO A 429 2.56 -7.51 1.03
C PRO A 429 2.89 -7.82 -0.44
N PHE A 430 1.88 -7.95 -1.31
CA PHE A 430 2.09 -8.12 -2.75
C PHE A 430 2.67 -6.87 -3.42
N GLY A 431 2.49 -5.68 -2.85
CA GLY A 431 3.21 -4.47 -3.28
C GLY A 431 4.72 -4.62 -3.12
N GLY A 432 5.17 -5.14 -1.97
CA GLY A 432 6.59 -5.44 -1.73
C GLY A 432 7.13 -6.57 -2.59
N PHE A 433 6.29 -7.55 -2.95
CA PHE A 433 6.66 -8.58 -3.93
C PHE A 433 6.84 -7.98 -5.33
N LEU A 434 5.96 -7.07 -5.76
CA LEU A 434 6.11 -6.37 -7.04
C LEU A 434 7.40 -5.55 -7.08
N ALA A 435 7.70 -4.78 -6.02
CA ALA A 435 8.94 -4.03 -5.90
C ALA A 435 10.17 -4.95 -5.95
N SER A 436 10.10 -6.10 -5.27
CA SER A 436 11.16 -7.12 -5.32
C SER A 436 11.33 -7.71 -6.72
N ALA A 437 10.24 -7.99 -7.44
CA ALA A 437 10.29 -8.50 -8.82
C ALA A 437 10.95 -7.49 -9.77
N ILE A 438 10.63 -6.20 -9.65
CA ILE A 438 11.28 -5.12 -10.41
C ILE A 438 12.79 -5.13 -10.15
N LYS A 439 13.21 -5.18 -8.87
CA LYS A 439 14.64 -5.23 -8.52
C LYS A 439 15.36 -6.41 -9.16
N ARG A 440 14.75 -7.60 -9.16
CA ARG A 440 15.32 -8.79 -9.79
C ARG A 440 15.39 -8.69 -11.31
N ALA A 441 14.39 -8.10 -11.96
CA ALA A 441 14.39 -7.89 -13.40
C ALA A 441 15.57 -7.01 -13.87
N TYR A 442 15.97 -6.03 -13.05
CA TYR A 442 17.13 -5.16 -13.31
C TYR A 442 18.43 -5.60 -12.64
N ARG A 443 18.48 -6.81 -12.04
CA ARG A 443 19.65 -7.33 -11.29
C ARG A 443 20.14 -6.43 -10.15
N LEU A 444 19.22 -5.67 -9.55
CA LEU A 444 19.47 -4.81 -8.39
C LEU A 444 19.09 -5.52 -7.09
N LYS A 445 19.71 -5.08 -5.99
CA LYS A 445 19.37 -5.54 -4.64
C LYS A 445 18.43 -4.56 -3.92
N ASP A 446 18.75 -3.26 -4.01
CA ASP A 446 18.05 -2.13 -3.40
C ASP A 446 17.86 -1.05 -4.50
N PHE A 447 16.82 -0.21 -4.40
CA PHE A 447 16.53 0.80 -5.44
C PHE A 447 17.54 1.96 -5.44
N ASP A 448 17.94 2.41 -4.24
CA ASP A 448 18.97 3.42 -4.05
C ASP A 448 19.56 3.29 -2.63
N SER A 449 20.50 4.17 -2.28
CA SER A 449 21.15 4.21 -0.96
C SER A 449 20.95 5.54 -0.23
N ILE A 450 19.83 6.22 -0.50
CA ILE A 450 19.52 7.56 0.04
C ILE A 450 19.50 7.55 1.56
N ILE A 451 18.86 6.56 2.18
CA ILE A 451 18.72 6.50 3.64
C ILE A 451 19.84 5.62 4.21
N PRO A 452 20.77 6.19 5.00
CA PRO A 452 21.92 5.44 5.51
C PRO A 452 21.46 4.25 6.36
N GLY A 453 21.90 3.05 5.98
CA GLY A 453 21.58 1.80 6.67
C GLY A 453 20.17 1.23 6.42
N HIS A 454 19.35 1.90 5.61
CA HIS A 454 17.93 1.58 5.39
C HIS A 454 17.52 1.32 3.94
N GLY A 455 18.35 1.67 2.95
CA GLY A 455 18.08 1.42 1.53
C GLY A 455 17.41 2.60 0.82
N GLY A 456 16.66 2.32 -0.24
CA GLY A 456 15.89 3.33 -0.98
C GLY A 456 14.56 3.68 -0.31
N VAL A 457 13.97 4.79 -0.73
CA VAL A 457 12.62 5.21 -0.32
C VAL A 457 11.58 4.25 -0.90
N MET A 458 11.78 3.77 -2.13
CA MET A 458 10.89 2.80 -2.77
C MET A 458 10.81 1.48 -2.00
N ASP A 459 11.93 1.03 -1.41
CA ASP A 459 12.00 -0.17 -0.57
C ASP A 459 11.18 -0.05 0.74
N ARG A 460 10.67 1.15 1.07
CA ARG A 460 9.88 1.42 2.28
C ARG A 460 8.42 1.75 1.98
N MET A 461 8.14 2.22 0.78
CA MET A 461 6.81 2.68 0.36
C MET A 461 6.05 1.67 -0.49
N ASP A 462 6.70 0.57 -0.90
CA ASP A 462 6.13 -0.47 -1.78
C ASP A 462 4.79 -1.04 -1.30
N CYS A 463 4.67 -1.40 -0.02
CA CYS A 463 3.41 -1.85 0.58
C CYS A 463 2.44 -0.68 0.86
N GLN A 464 2.98 0.51 1.13
CA GLN A 464 2.19 1.70 1.49
C GLN A 464 1.35 2.23 0.32
N PHE A 465 1.83 2.09 -0.92
CA PHE A 465 1.06 2.49 -2.09
C PHE A 465 -0.26 1.73 -2.22
N MET A 466 -0.26 0.42 -1.95
CA MET A 466 -1.48 -0.39 -2.00
C MET A 466 -2.45 0.02 -0.87
N MET A 467 -1.91 0.35 0.30
CA MET A 467 -2.72 0.81 1.43
C MET A 467 -3.34 2.18 1.21
N ALA A 468 -2.64 3.09 0.52
CA ALA A 468 -3.13 4.44 0.24
C ALA A 468 -4.45 4.43 -0.53
N LEU A 469 -4.47 3.74 -1.68
CA LEU A 469 -5.67 3.58 -2.50
C LEU A 469 -6.75 2.81 -1.76
N CYS A 470 -6.41 1.69 -1.12
CA CYS A 470 -7.39 0.90 -0.37
C CYS A 470 -8.08 1.73 0.71
N THR A 471 -7.31 2.49 1.49
CA THR A 471 -7.88 3.30 2.57
C THR A 471 -8.78 4.40 2.04
N TRP A 472 -8.39 5.04 0.93
CA TRP A 472 -9.21 6.07 0.31
C TRP A 472 -10.53 5.51 -0.24
N VAL A 473 -10.48 4.36 -0.94
CA VAL A 473 -11.68 3.68 -1.44
C VAL A 473 -12.56 3.27 -0.26
N HIS A 474 -11.98 2.62 0.75
CA HIS A 474 -12.69 2.17 1.94
C HIS A 474 -13.38 3.33 2.67
N TYR A 475 -12.68 4.45 2.85
CA TYR A 475 -13.22 5.65 3.46
C TYR A 475 -14.39 6.21 2.64
N ASN A 476 -14.21 6.41 1.33
CA ASN A 476 -15.27 7.00 0.50
C ASN A 476 -16.49 6.09 0.33
N THR A 477 -16.32 4.77 0.40
CA THR A 477 -17.41 3.81 0.21
C THR A 477 -18.17 3.51 1.51
N PHE A 478 -17.45 3.30 2.62
CA PHE A 478 -18.05 2.78 3.86
C PHE A 478 -18.13 3.78 5.01
N VAL A 479 -17.33 4.85 4.97
CA VAL A 479 -17.23 5.79 6.10
C VAL A 479 -17.86 7.12 5.76
N LYS A 480 -17.51 7.68 4.61
CA LYS A 480 -18.01 8.96 4.15
C LYS A 480 -19.51 8.85 3.97
N ILE A 481 -20.26 9.41 4.92
CA ILE A 481 -21.70 9.55 4.83
C ILE A 481 -21.96 10.32 3.53
N ALA A 482 -22.76 9.76 2.63
CA ALA A 482 -23.12 10.40 1.38
C ALA A 482 -23.92 11.68 1.68
N THR A 483 -23.22 12.80 1.91
CA THR A 483 -23.84 14.10 1.97
C THR A 483 -24.39 14.38 0.58
N ILE A 484 -25.71 14.35 0.44
CA ILE A 484 -26.39 14.70 -0.81
C ILE A 484 -26.08 16.18 -1.04
N SER A 485 -25.24 16.47 -2.04
CA SER A 485 -24.95 17.86 -2.41
C SER A 485 -26.23 18.50 -2.94
N VAL A 486 -26.40 19.82 -2.75
CA VAL A 486 -27.58 20.54 -3.26
C VAL A 486 -27.83 20.26 -4.75
N PRO A 487 -26.82 20.25 -5.64
CA PRO A 487 -27.03 19.88 -7.04
C PRO A 487 -27.54 18.44 -7.24
N LYS A 488 -27.04 17.48 -6.45
CA LYS A 488 -27.50 16.09 -6.50
C LYS A 488 -28.93 15.97 -5.96
N LEU A 489 -29.26 16.74 -4.93
CA LEU A 489 -30.59 16.81 -4.32
C LEU A 489 -31.59 17.44 -5.29
N THR A 490 -31.20 18.51 -6.00
CA THR A 490 -32.00 19.14 -7.07
C THR A 490 -32.16 18.22 -8.27
N TRP A 491 -31.11 17.49 -8.66
CA TRP A 491 -31.21 16.50 -9.74
C TRP A 491 -32.15 15.35 -9.35
N MET A 492 -32.00 14.80 -8.13
CA MET A 492 -32.93 13.79 -7.60
C MET A 492 -34.36 14.34 -7.55
N TYR A 493 -34.56 15.57 -7.08
CA TYR A 493 -35.84 16.28 -7.06
C TYR A 493 -36.49 16.36 -8.44
N ASN A 494 -35.71 16.63 -9.48
CA ASN A 494 -36.21 16.73 -10.85
C ASN A 494 -36.64 15.38 -11.43
N GLU A 495 -36.07 14.27 -10.94
CA GLU A 495 -36.39 12.91 -11.38
C GLU A 495 -37.66 12.34 -10.72
N LEU A 496 -38.13 12.95 -9.63
CA LEU A 496 -39.36 12.54 -8.93
C LEU A 496 -40.63 12.88 -9.73
N THR A 497 -41.70 12.12 -9.52
CA THR A 497 -43.02 12.45 -10.05
C THR A 497 -43.63 13.65 -9.30
N GLU A 498 -44.62 14.33 -9.89
CA GLU A 498 -45.22 15.53 -9.30
C GLU A 498 -45.86 15.29 -7.93
N GLU A 499 -46.36 14.08 -7.67
CA GLU A 499 -46.92 13.67 -6.38
C GLU A 499 -45.81 13.52 -5.32
N GLU A 500 -44.71 12.82 -5.66
CA GLU A 500 -43.58 12.63 -4.76
C GLU A 500 -42.83 13.94 -4.49
N LYS A 501 -42.76 14.86 -5.48
CA LYS A 501 -42.20 16.21 -5.29
C LYS A 501 -42.97 17.00 -4.24
N ARG A 502 -44.31 16.88 -4.24
CA ARG A 502 -45.17 17.56 -3.28
C ARG A 502 -44.98 17.00 -1.87
N GLU A 503 -44.94 15.68 -1.72
CA GLU A 503 -44.68 15.02 -0.43
C GLU A 503 -43.28 15.37 0.11
N PHE A 504 -42.28 15.42 -0.77
CA PHE A 504 -40.92 15.85 -0.43
C PHE A 504 -40.88 17.29 0.09
N LEU A 505 -41.53 18.24 -0.59
CA LEU A 505 -41.62 19.63 -0.15
C LEU A 505 -42.37 19.80 1.17
N GLU A 506 -43.46 19.05 1.38
CA GLU A 506 -44.21 19.04 2.64
C GLU A 506 -43.34 18.51 3.81
N SER A 507 -42.55 17.45 3.58
CA SER A 507 -41.63 16.91 4.58
C SER A 507 -40.51 17.89 4.97
N ILE A 508 -39.93 18.61 4.00
CA ILE A 508 -38.91 19.64 4.26
C ILE A 508 -39.51 20.79 5.05
N THR A 509 -40.72 21.23 4.70
CA THR A 509 -41.41 22.33 5.36
C THR A 509 -41.75 21.99 6.82
N MET A 510 -42.16 20.75 7.10
CA MET A 510 -42.35 20.26 8.47
C MET A 510 -41.04 20.26 9.28
N VAL A 511 -39.91 19.86 8.69
CA VAL A 511 -38.61 19.88 9.38
C VAL A 511 -38.12 21.30 9.63
N ALA A 512 -38.33 22.21 8.67
CA ALA A 512 -37.96 23.62 8.79
C ALA A 512 -38.77 24.34 9.89
N THR A 513 -40.08 24.11 9.95
CA THR A 513 -40.95 24.66 10.99
C THR A 513 -40.63 24.10 12.38
N ARG A 514 -40.27 22.80 12.50
CA ARG A 514 -39.80 22.20 13.76
C ARG A 514 -38.48 22.80 14.28
N LYS A 515 -37.57 23.22 13.39
CA LYS A 515 -36.33 23.91 13.77
C LYS A 515 -36.54 25.38 14.10
N GLY A 516 -37.49 26.06 13.44
CA GLY A 516 -37.86 27.45 13.74
C GLY A 516 -38.51 27.63 15.13
N GLY A 517 -39.21 26.62 15.64
CA GLY A 517 -39.85 26.66 16.97
C GLY A 517 -38.92 26.42 18.17
N ARG A 518 -37.63 26.19 17.97
CA ARG A 518 -36.64 25.96 19.06
C ARG A 518 -35.77 27.18 19.38
N ASN A 519 -36.02 28.30 18.71
CA ASN A 519 -35.32 29.58 18.89
C ASN A 519 -36.22 30.71 19.45
N ASN A 520 -37.38 30.38 20.01
CA ASN A 520 -38.19 31.30 20.81
C ASN A 520 -38.25 30.83 22.26
#